data_AF-A0A2P8W7B3-F1
#
_entry.id   AF-A0A2P8W7B3-F1
#
_cell.length_a   1.000
_cell.length_b   1.000
_cell.length_c   1.000
_cell.angle_alpha   90.00
_cell.angle_beta   90.00
_cell.angle_gamma   90.00
#
_symmetry.space_group_name_H-M   'P 1'
#
loop_
_entity.id
_entity.type
_entity.pdbx_description
1 polymer ?
#
loop_
_entity_poly.entity_id
_entity_poly.type
_entity_poly.pdbx_seq_one_letter_code
_entity_poly.pdbx_strand_id
1 'polypeptide(L)'
;MRINAVAPAAIETDMFEAATGGQDEVKAYMVRLHPIGRVSLPLEVANAVLFLSSGMASFVTGETLIVDGGYIAKQSIGNAKYCSARMRDS
;
A
#
# COMPACT_ATOMS: atom_id res chain seq x y z
N MET A 1 18.88 -13.11 -14.82
CA MET A 1 17.52 -13.24 -14.24
C MET A 1 17.44 -12.32 -13.03
N ARG A 2 16.46 -11.42 -12.98
CA ARG A 2 16.18 -10.54 -11.82
C ARG A 2 14.91 -11.04 -11.13
N ILE A 3 14.87 -10.98 -9.81
CA ILE A 3 13.71 -11.40 -9.02
C ILE A 3 13.34 -10.23 -8.13
N ASN A 4 12.07 -9.82 -8.17
CA ASN A 4 11.51 -8.75 -7.34
C ASN A 4 10.09 -9.13 -6.92
N ALA A 5 9.57 -8.47 -5.90
CA ALA A 5 8.19 -8.60 -5.45
C ALA A 5 7.46 -7.24 -5.54
N VAL A 6 6.15 -7.30 -5.73
CA VAL A 6 5.26 -6.15 -5.63
C VAL A 6 4.27 -6.42 -4.50
N ALA A 7 4.18 -5.49 -3.56
CA ALA A 7 3.31 -5.59 -2.39
C ALA A 7 2.29 -4.44 -2.41
N PRO A 8 1.12 -4.67 -3.03
CA PRO A 8 0.05 -3.68 -3.05
C PRO A 8 -0.75 -3.69 -1.75
N ALA A 9 -1.47 -2.59 -1.49
CA ALA A 9 -2.54 -2.57 -0.48
C ALA A 9 -3.92 -2.80 -1.13
N ALA A 10 -4.96 -2.09 -0.69
CA ALA A 10 -6.30 -2.28 -1.26
C ALA A 10 -6.32 -1.87 -2.74
N ILE A 11 -6.85 -2.74 -3.60
CA ILE A 11 -7.00 -2.53 -5.04
C ILE A 11 -8.47 -2.73 -5.41
N GLU A 12 -9.02 -1.84 -6.23
CA GLU A 12 -10.39 -1.94 -6.77
C GLU A 12 -10.52 -3.17 -7.68
N THR A 13 -10.99 -4.28 -7.11
CA THR A 13 -11.15 -5.59 -7.73
C THR A 13 -12.34 -6.30 -7.10
N ASP A 14 -12.85 -7.35 -7.74
CA ASP A 14 -13.91 -8.19 -7.16
C ASP A 14 -13.52 -8.77 -5.79
N MET A 15 -12.22 -9.02 -5.56
CA MET A 15 -11.68 -9.44 -4.27
C MET A 15 -11.89 -8.36 -3.20
N PHE A 16 -11.69 -7.09 -3.54
CA PHE A 16 -11.91 -5.98 -2.63
C PHE A 16 -13.40 -5.78 -2.32
N GLU A 17 -14.26 -5.93 -3.33
CA GLU A 17 -15.72 -5.91 -3.14
C GLU A 17 -16.17 -7.03 -2.20
N ALA A 18 -15.68 -8.26 -2.41
CA ALA A 18 -15.95 -9.39 -1.54
C ALA A 18 -15.42 -9.17 -0.11
N ALA A 19 -14.20 -8.62 0.03
CA ALA A 19 -13.58 -8.36 1.33
C ALA A 19 -14.29 -7.25 2.14
N THR A 20 -14.89 -6.27 1.45
CA THR A 20 -15.67 -5.19 2.08
C THR A 20 -17.15 -5.55 2.27
N GLY A 21 -17.59 -6.70 1.74
CA GLY A 21 -19.00 -7.11 1.74
C GLY A 21 -19.90 -6.13 0.98
N GLY A 22 -19.33 -5.34 0.06
CA GLY A 22 -20.03 -4.26 -0.64
C GLY A 22 -20.48 -3.09 0.25
N GLN A 23 -20.04 -3.02 1.51
CA GLN A 23 -20.48 -2.00 2.45
C GLN A 23 -19.70 -0.70 2.28
N ASP A 24 -20.42 0.40 1.99
CA ASP A 24 -19.81 1.71 1.75
C ASP A 24 -19.02 2.24 2.95
N GLU A 25 -19.45 1.96 4.17
CA GLU A 25 -18.73 2.36 5.39
C GLU A 25 -17.36 1.69 5.50
N VAL A 26 -17.28 0.40 5.14
CA VAL A 26 -16.02 -0.37 5.15
C VAL A 26 -15.10 0.12 4.04
N LYS A 27 -15.65 0.40 2.85
CA LYS A 27 -14.88 1.00 1.75
C LYS A 27 -14.35 2.38 2.12
N ALA A 28 -15.18 3.23 2.72
CA ALA A 28 -14.77 4.56 3.19
C ALA A 28 -13.68 4.48 4.28
N TYR A 29 -13.76 3.48 5.17
CA TYR A 29 -12.70 3.20 6.12
C TYR A 29 -11.39 2.83 5.42
N MET A 30 -11.43 1.91 4.45
CA MET A 30 -10.25 1.53 3.65
C MET A 30 -9.65 2.73 2.92
N VAL A 31 -10.46 3.59 2.32
CA VAL A 31 -10.01 4.84 1.69
C VAL A 31 -9.24 5.72 2.68
N ARG A 32 -9.78 5.91 3.90
CA ARG A 32 -9.14 6.74 4.94
C ARG A 32 -7.81 6.20 5.41
N LEU A 33 -7.58 4.90 5.30
CA LEU A 33 -6.31 4.30 5.69
C LEU A 33 -5.16 4.71 4.77
N HIS A 34 -5.44 5.05 3.52
CA HIS A 34 -4.45 5.46 2.53
C HIS A 34 -4.34 6.99 2.53
N PRO A 35 -3.16 7.59 2.82
CA PRO A 35 -2.95 9.04 2.74
C PRO A 35 -3.35 9.68 1.40
N ILE A 36 -3.22 8.95 0.29
CA ILE A 36 -3.67 9.40 -1.03
C ILE A 36 -5.21 9.60 -1.13
N GLY A 37 -5.97 9.10 -0.15
CA GLY A 37 -7.41 9.34 -0.03
C GLY A 37 -8.26 8.54 -1.02
N ARG A 38 -7.71 7.44 -1.56
CA ARG A 38 -8.44 6.47 -2.39
C ARG A 38 -7.79 5.10 -2.35
N VAL A 39 -8.52 4.09 -2.82
CA VAL A 39 -8.02 2.74 -3.10
C VAL A 39 -7.24 2.76 -4.42
N SER A 40 -6.28 1.85 -4.58
CA SER A 40 -5.50 1.75 -5.82
C SER A 40 -6.30 1.11 -6.95
N LEU A 41 -5.97 1.46 -8.20
CA LEU A 41 -6.52 0.83 -9.39
C LEU A 41 -5.64 -0.36 -9.81
N PRO A 42 -6.19 -1.41 -10.44
CA PRO A 42 -5.40 -2.54 -10.96
C PRO A 42 -4.26 -2.10 -11.87
N LEU A 43 -4.46 -1.04 -12.66
CA LEU A 43 -3.46 -0.50 -13.56
C LEU A 43 -2.24 0.07 -12.84
N GLU A 44 -2.39 0.57 -11.61
CA GLU A 44 -1.26 1.10 -10.84
C GLU A 44 -0.30 -0.03 -10.42
N VAL A 45 -0.85 -1.18 -10.04
CA VAL A 45 -0.06 -2.38 -9.74
C VAL A 45 0.56 -2.95 -11.02
N ALA A 46 -0.19 -3.00 -12.12
CA ALA A 46 0.33 -3.45 -13.41
C ALA A 46 1.51 -2.60 -13.90
N ASN A 47 1.44 -1.27 -13.73
CA ASN A 47 2.52 -0.36 -14.08
C ASN A 47 3.77 -0.59 -13.24
N ALA A 48 3.62 -0.89 -11.94
CA ALA A 48 4.75 -1.24 -11.07
C ALA A 48 5.43 -2.55 -11.52
N VAL A 49 4.63 -3.57 -11.86
CA VAL A 49 5.14 -4.83 -12.42
C VAL A 49 5.85 -4.59 -13.77
N LEU A 50 5.26 -3.75 -14.63
CA LEU A 50 5.86 -3.39 -15.92
C LEU A 50 7.20 -2.70 -15.73
N PHE A 51 7.30 -1.72 -14.82
CA PHE A 51 8.57 -1.07 -14.48
C PHE A 51 9.62 -2.10 -14.06
N LEU A 52 9.31 -2.96 -13.08
CA LEU A 52 10.25 -3.98 -12.57
C LEU A 52 10.64 -5.00 -13.64
N SER A 53 9.77 -5.27 -14.61
CA SER A 53 10.03 -6.19 -15.72
C SER A 53 10.82 -5.53 -16.86
N SER A 54 10.72 -4.21 -17.00
CA SER A 54 11.37 -3.44 -18.06
C SER A 54 12.89 -3.29 -17.87
N GLY A 55 13.56 -2.77 -18.91
CA GLY A 55 14.96 -2.37 -18.83
C GLY A 55 15.22 -1.16 -17.91
N MET A 56 14.19 -0.40 -17.52
CA MET A 56 14.34 0.73 -16.59
C MET A 56 14.76 0.27 -15.19
N ALA A 57 14.44 -0.98 -14.83
CA ALA A 57 14.79 -1.60 -13.56
C ALA A 57 16.06 -2.50 -13.69
N SER A 58 16.97 -2.18 -14.61
CA SER A 58 18.15 -3.01 -14.93
C SER A 58 19.06 -3.30 -13.73
N PHE A 59 19.09 -2.41 -12.75
CA PHE A 59 19.87 -2.54 -11.52
C PHE A 59 19.03 -2.85 -10.27
N VAL A 60 17.76 -3.20 -10.44
CA VAL A 60 16.83 -3.52 -9.33
C VAL A 60 16.58 -5.03 -9.29
N THR A 61 17.07 -5.68 -8.24
CA THR A 61 16.85 -7.10 -7.94
C THR A 61 16.85 -7.32 -6.42
N GLY A 62 16.02 -8.25 -5.95
CA GLY A 62 15.83 -8.54 -4.53
C GLY A 62 14.91 -7.55 -3.81
N GLU A 63 14.26 -6.65 -4.56
CA GLU A 63 13.45 -5.56 -3.99
C GLU A 63 11.99 -5.99 -3.78
N THR A 64 11.35 -5.45 -2.74
CA THR A 64 9.91 -5.55 -2.53
C THR A 64 9.29 -4.17 -2.66
N LEU A 65 8.74 -3.88 -3.84
CA LEU A 65 8.15 -2.58 -4.12
C LEU A 65 6.75 -2.48 -3.49
N ILE A 66 6.63 -1.61 -2.48
CA ILE A 66 5.35 -1.29 -1.84
C ILE A 66 4.54 -0.35 -2.75
N VAL A 67 3.28 -0.71 -3.02
CA VAL A 67 2.34 0.06 -3.84
C VAL A 67 1.04 0.25 -3.06
N ASP A 68 1.06 1.13 -2.06
CA ASP A 68 0.02 1.21 -1.04
C ASP A 68 -0.53 2.61 -0.75
N GLY A 69 -0.23 3.60 -1.60
CA GLY A 69 -0.67 4.98 -1.40
C GLY A 69 -0.22 5.62 -0.07
N GLY A 70 0.82 5.06 0.58
CA GLY A 70 1.35 5.51 1.87
C GLY A 70 0.70 4.86 3.10
N TYR A 71 -0.07 3.79 2.93
CA TYR A 71 -0.74 3.07 4.02
C TYR A 71 0.21 2.70 5.17
N ILE A 72 1.36 2.09 4.87
CA ILE A 72 2.35 1.68 5.87
C ILE A 72 3.02 2.91 6.51
N ALA A 73 3.36 3.93 5.72
CA ALA A 73 4.00 5.15 6.21
C ALA A 73 3.10 5.91 7.20
N LYS A 74 1.78 5.93 6.97
CA LYS A 74 0.81 6.53 7.89
C LYS A 74 0.80 5.81 9.24
N GLN A 75 0.84 4.48 9.24
CA GLN A 75 0.83 3.70 10.48
C GLN A 75 2.11 3.90 11.29
N SER A 76 3.27 4.02 10.63
CA SER A 76 4.53 4.26 11.33
C SER A 76 4.54 5.63 12.03
N ILE A 77 3.99 6.67 11.40
CA ILE A 77 3.85 8.01 12.00
C ILE A 77 2.83 7.99 13.16
N GLY A 78 1.72 7.27 13.01
CA GLY A 78 0.73 7.10 14.09
C GLY A 78 1.34 6.44 15.33
N ASN A 79 2.12 5.38 15.14
CA ASN A 79 2.78 4.65 16.23
C ASN A 79 3.99 5.40 16.81
N ALA A 80 4.74 6.16 16.02
CA ALA A 80 5.83 7.01 16.52
C ALA A 80 5.31 8.14 17.43
N LYS A 81 4.13 8.70 17.12
CA LYS A 81 3.43 9.64 18.03
C LYS A 81 2.99 8.98 19.33
N TYR A 82 2.57 7.71 19.27
CA TYR A 82 2.18 6.95 20.46
C TYR A 82 3.38 6.57 21.35
N CYS A 83 4.50 6.17 20.73
CA CYS A 83 5.74 5.84 21.43
C CYS A 83 6.37 7.06 22.12
N SER A 84 6.42 8.20 21.44
CA SER A 84 6.92 9.47 22.01
C SER A 84 5.98 10.11 23.05
N ALA A 85 4.68 9.77 23.04
CA ALA A 85 3.77 10.13 24.12
C ALA A 85 4.02 9.26 25.37
N ARG A 86 4.15 7.94 25.20
CA ARG A 86 4.39 7.00 26.30
C ARG A 86 5.73 7.20 27.01
N MET A 87 6.76 7.67 26.29
CA MET A 87 8.07 7.97 26.86
C MET A 87 8.14 9.28 27.66
N ARG A 88 7.11 10.13 27.62
CA ARG A 88 7.05 11.39 28.40
C ARG A 88 6.28 11.25 29.72
N ASP A 89 5.55 10.15 29.90
CA ASP A 89 4.79 9.84 31.12
C ASP A 89 5.53 8.80 32.01
N SER A 90 6.86 8.70 31.90
CA SER A 90 7.71 7.80 32.72
C SER A 90 8.81 8.57 33.45
#